data_AF-A0A9P5PWN7-F1
#
_entry.id   AF-A0A9P5PWN7-F1
#
_cell.length_a   1.000
_cell.length_b   1.000
_cell.length_c   1.000
_cell.angle_alpha   90.00
_cell.angle_beta   90.00
_cell.angle_gamma   90.00
#
_symmetry.space_group_name_H-M   'P 1'
#
loop_
_entity.id
_entity.type
_entity.pdbx_description
1 polymer ?
#
loop_
_entity_poly.entity_id
_entity_poly.type
_entity_poly.pdbx_seq_one_letter_code
_entity_poly.pdbx_strand_id
1 'polypeptide(L)'
;MFLITAIVIGTFLEVLLYGVYVATFIRHVQILVRRRKKLLPKTFIYLSTASLLLFVIATITMVADIIFATQNILANPTGPNDFFGYAKRRDIKSVCSTFAIAVSDTVLLYRLYILYNSRLRIVALPLLVFMVECGIGTWSIISLSQQNNIDPWIGDHLRKLTLSQNIFGFISTGLNVMCTSLIVACMWRSHRRLLATGVPDLQSPSAYLRVGAIIINSGVSQKLLTWSLGLNWHSQL
;
A
#
# COMPACT_ATOMS: atom_id res chain seq x y z
N MET A 1 -4.49 9.52 29.51
CA MET A 1 -4.24 10.84 28.88
C MET A 1 -3.33 10.73 27.66
N PHE A 2 -2.15 10.09 27.75
CA PHE A 2 -1.21 9.89 26.62
C PHE A 2 -1.80 9.26 25.35
N LEU A 3 -2.77 8.36 25.47
CA LEU A 3 -3.38 7.66 24.34
C LEU A 3 -4.30 8.57 23.48
N ILE A 4 -5.00 9.52 24.12
CA ILE A 4 -5.96 10.43 23.44
C ILE A 4 -5.20 11.48 22.63
N THR A 5 -4.35 12.28 23.28
CA THR A 5 -2.91 12.31 22.97
C THR A 5 -2.49 11.93 21.55
N ALA A 6 -2.01 10.69 21.49
CA ALA A 6 -1.47 10.07 20.30
C ALA A 6 -2.53 9.85 19.21
N ILE A 7 -3.78 9.51 19.55
CA ILE A 7 -4.87 9.36 18.57
C ILE A 7 -5.13 10.67 17.83
N VAL A 8 -5.23 11.79 18.56
CA VAL A 8 -5.49 13.11 17.97
C VAL A 8 -4.33 13.50 17.05
N ILE A 9 -3.09 13.37 17.52
CA ILE A 9 -1.89 13.64 16.72
C ILE A 9 -1.87 12.76 15.45
N GLY A 10 -2.19 11.48 15.59
CA GLY A 10 -2.27 10.53 14.49
C GLY A 10 -3.32 10.93 13.44
N THR A 11 -4.52 11.31 13.88
CA THR A 11 -5.59 11.79 12.99
C THR A 11 -5.18 13.08 12.27
N PHE A 12 -4.53 14.03 12.96
CA PHE A 12 -4.02 15.25 12.31
C PHE A 12 -2.97 14.94 11.24
N LEU A 13 -2.03 14.05 11.55
CA LEU A 13 -1.00 13.62 10.59
C LEU A 13 -1.63 12.94 9.37
N GLU A 14 -2.65 12.12 9.58
CA GLU A 14 -3.38 11.44 8.52
C GLU A 14 -4.13 12.42 7.60
N VAL A 15 -4.75 13.47 8.16
CA VAL A 15 -5.39 14.55 7.36
C VAL A 15 -4.35 15.24 6.48
N LEU A 16 -3.17 15.56 7.03
CA LEU A 16 -2.10 16.21 6.28
C LEU A 16 -1.58 15.31 5.14
N LEU A 17 -1.32 14.03 5.43
CA LEU A 17 -0.89 13.05 4.44
C LEU A 17 -1.94 12.84 3.35
N TYR A 18 -3.22 12.81 3.72
CA TYR A 18 -4.32 12.73 2.76
C TYR A 18 -4.35 13.95 1.83
N GLY A 19 -4.10 15.16 2.35
CA GLY A 19 -3.96 16.36 1.52
C GLY A 19 -2.85 16.25 0.46
N VAL A 20 -1.67 15.73 0.85
CA VAL A 20 -0.56 15.46 -0.08
C VAL A 20 -0.96 14.39 -1.11
N TYR A 21 -1.69 13.36 -0.68
CA TYR A 21 -2.19 12.30 -1.54
C TYR A 21 -3.16 12.84 -2.61
N VAL A 22 -4.11 13.72 -2.23
CA VAL A 22 -5.03 14.39 -3.17
C VAL A 22 -4.26 15.19 -4.22
N ALA A 23 -3.26 15.98 -3.81
CA ALA A 23 -2.43 16.75 -4.74
C ALA A 23 -1.70 15.83 -5.75
N THR A 24 -1.18 14.70 -5.27
CA THR A 24 -0.49 13.70 -6.09
C THR A 24 -1.46 13.00 -7.05
N PHE A 25 -2.68 12.69 -6.59
CA PHE A 25 -3.72 12.11 -7.42
C PHE A 25 -4.13 13.04 -8.56
N ILE A 26 -4.32 14.33 -8.30
CA ILE A 26 -4.63 15.33 -9.34
C ILE A 26 -3.52 15.36 -10.40
N ARG A 27 -2.25 15.39 -9.98
CA ARG A 27 -1.10 15.32 -10.91
C ARG A 27 -1.10 14.02 -11.71
N HIS A 28 -1.40 12.90 -11.08
CA HIS A 28 -1.49 11.60 -11.74
C HIS A 28 -2.56 11.59 -12.83
N VAL A 29 -3.77 12.07 -12.53
CA VAL A 29 -4.88 12.18 -13.48
C VAL A 29 -4.52 13.12 -14.63
N GLN A 30 -3.91 14.28 -14.36
CA GLN A 30 -3.46 15.21 -15.40
C GLN A 30 -2.48 14.54 -16.38
N ILE A 31 -1.51 13.79 -15.87
CA ILE A 31 -0.54 13.05 -16.71
C ILE A 31 -1.26 11.96 -17.52
N LEU A 32 -2.17 11.23 -16.88
CA LEU A 32 -2.90 10.13 -17.52
C LEU A 32 -3.77 10.64 -18.67
N VAL A 33 -4.51 11.74 -18.46
CA VAL A 33 -5.32 12.40 -19.50
C VAL A 33 -4.46 12.92 -20.65
N ARG A 34 -3.32 13.57 -20.35
CA ARG A 34 -2.38 14.04 -21.39
C ARG A 34 -1.80 12.89 -22.21
N ARG A 35 -1.62 11.71 -21.62
CA ARG A 35 -1.07 10.52 -22.29
C ARG A 35 -2.14 9.60 -22.88
N ARG A 36 -3.43 9.94 -22.79
CA ARG A 36 -4.55 9.10 -23.28
C ARG A 36 -4.37 8.65 -24.73
N LYS A 37 -3.86 9.51 -25.61
CA LYS A 37 -3.65 9.20 -27.04
C LYS A 37 -2.46 8.25 -27.31
N LYS A 38 -1.53 8.10 -26.36
CA LYS A 38 -0.31 7.30 -26.51
C LYS A 38 -0.38 5.94 -25.80
N LEU A 39 -1.40 5.74 -24.96
CA LEU A 39 -1.57 4.51 -24.19
C LEU A 39 -2.55 3.58 -24.89
N LEU A 40 -2.30 2.27 -24.79
CA LEU A 40 -3.28 1.27 -25.22
C LEU A 40 -4.58 1.45 -24.39
N PRO A 41 -5.76 1.35 -25.02
CA PRO A 41 -7.04 1.62 -24.35
C PRO A 41 -7.24 0.72 -23.13
N LYS A 42 -6.83 -0.55 -23.21
CA LYS A 42 -6.90 -1.52 -22.10
C LYS A 42 -6.04 -1.11 -20.90
N THR A 43 -4.82 -0.64 -21.15
CA THR A 43 -3.87 -0.20 -20.12
C THR A 43 -4.33 1.11 -19.48
N PHE A 44 -4.87 2.04 -20.26
CA PHE A 44 -5.42 3.29 -19.76
C PHE A 44 -6.58 3.04 -18.80
N ILE A 45 -7.55 2.19 -19.18
CA ILE A 45 -8.70 1.84 -18.34
C ILE A 45 -8.21 1.21 -17.03
N TYR A 46 -7.34 0.19 -17.11
CA TYR A 46 -6.85 -0.49 -15.93
C TYR A 46 -6.14 0.45 -14.93
N LEU A 47 -5.23 1.31 -15.40
CA LEU A 47 -4.53 2.26 -14.51
C LEU A 47 -5.48 3.31 -13.94
N SER A 48 -6.45 3.79 -14.72
CA SER A 48 -7.44 4.76 -14.25
C SER A 48 -8.36 4.15 -13.20
N THR A 49 -8.82 2.91 -13.41
CA THR A 49 -9.68 2.21 -12.45
C THR A 49 -8.93 1.93 -11.15
N ALA A 50 -7.68 1.46 -11.21
CA ALA A 50 -6.89 1.19 -10.01
C ALA A 50 -6.59 2.45 -9.19
N SER A 51 -6.22 3.55 -9.87
CA SER A 51 -5.96 4.83 -9.18
C SER A 51 -7.22 5.43 -8.55
N LEU A 52 -8.36 5.37 -9.23
CA LEU A 52 -9.65 5.78 -8.67
C LEU A 52 -10.04 4.93 -7.46
N LEU A 53 -9.82 3.62 -7.54
CA LEU A 53 -10.16 2.70 -6.47
C LEU A 53 -9.30 2.93 -5.22
N LEU A 54 -7.98 3.14 -5.39
CA LEU A 54 -7.09 3.54 -4.28
C LEU A 54 -7.52 4.88 -3.67
N PHE A 55 -7.96 5.83 -4.50
CA PHE A 55 -8.45 7.11 -4.03
C PHE A 55 -9.71 6.98 -3.17
N VAL A 56 -10.69 6.20 -3.64
CA VAL A 56 -11.92 5.92 -2.89
C VAL A 56 -11.61 5.25 -1.54
N ILE A 57 -10.72 4.26 -1.52
CA ILE A 57 -10.32 3.57 -0.28
C ILE A 57 -9.69 4.57 0.71
N ALA A 58 -8.77 5.41 0.25
CA ALA A 58 -8.13 6.42 1.09
C ALA A 58 -9.13 7.44 1.64
N THR A 59 -10.13 7.83 0.85
CA THR A 59 -11.21 8.71 1.31
C THR A 59 -12.06 8.03 2.39
N ILE A 60 -12.39 6.74 2.22
CA ILE A 60 -13.18 5.98 3.20
C ILE A 60 -12.45 5.90 4.55
N THR A 61 -11.14 5.58 4.54
CA THR A 61 -10.36 5.52 5.78
C THR A 61 -10.34 6.87 6.48
N MET A 62 -10.12 7.94 5.71
CA MET A 62 -10.09 9.30 6.23
C MET A 62 -11.44 9.71 6.86
N VAL A 63 -12.55 9.46 6.16
CA VAL A 63 -13.90 9.77 6.66
C VAL A 63 -14.20 8.97 7.93
N ALA A 64 -13.82 7.69 7.99
CA ALA A 64 -13.98 6.88 9.20
C ALA A 64 -13.18 7.45 10.39
N ASP A 65 -11.98 7.98 10.14
CA ASP A 65 -11.16 8.64 11.15
C ASP A 65 -11.77 9.97 11.65
N ILE A 66 -12.34 10.80 10.77
CA ILE A 66 -13.07 12.02 11.17
C ILE A 66 -14.30 11.67 12.00
N ILE A 67 -15.12 10.71 11.56
CA ILE A 67 -16.36 10.34 12.26
C ILE A 67 -16.02 9.85 13.67
N PHE A 68 -14.99 9.01 13.80
CA PHE A 68 -14.55 8.54 15.12
C PHE A 68 -14.07 9.70 16.00
N ALA A 69 -13.24 10.61 15.47
CA ALA A 69 -12.73 11.75 16.23
C ALA A 69 -13.85 12.69 16.69
N THR A 70 -14.81 12.97 15.82
CA THR A 70 -15.95 13.86 16.15
C THR A 70 -16.90 13.23 17.18
N GLN A 71 -17.23 11.95 17.03
CA GLN A 71 -18.18 11.27 17.92
C GLN A 71 -17.61 10.90 19.29
N ASN A 72 -16.33 10.51 19.35
CA ASN A 72 -15.74 9.97 20.59
C ASN A 72 -14.87 10.99 21.34
N ILE A 73 -14.30 11.99 20.67
CA ILE A 73 -13.39 12.96 21.30
C ILE A 73 -14.09 14.31 21.53
N LEU A 74 -14.87 14.79 20.55
CA LEU A 74 -15.49 16.12 20.63
C LEU A 74 -16.87 16.11 21.31
N ALA A 75 -17.68 15.07 21.14
CA ALA A 75 -19.04 15.04 21.65
C ALA A 75 -19.17 14.68 23.15
N ASN A 76 -18.21 13.94 23.72
CA ASN A 76 -18.25 13.49 25.11
C ASN A 76 -16.90 13.73 25.83
N PRO A 77 -16.49 14.99 26.10
CA PRO A 77 -15.21 15.29 26.73
C PRO A 77 -15.09 14.81 28.19
N THR A 78 -16.21 14.50 28.85
CA THR A 78 -16.29 14.12 30.28
C THR A 78 -17.04 12.81 30.55
N GLY A 79 -17.60 12.16 29.52
CA GLY A 79 -18.30 10.87 29.65
C GLY A 79 -17.33 9.68 29.68
N PRO A 80 -17.76 8.48 30.12
CA PRO A 80 -16.99 7.26 29.91
C PRO A 80 -16.70 7.12 28.42
N ASN A 81 -15.42 7.07 28.04
CA ASN A 81 -15.03 6.87 26.64
C ASN A 81 -15.63 5.54 26.17
N ASP A 82 -16.62 5.61 25.29
CA ASP A 82 -17.33 4.42 24.84
C ASP A 82 -16.47 3.70 23.78
N PHE A 83 -15.66 2.74 24.24
CA PHE A 83 -14.68 2.02 23.39
C PHE A 83 -15.33 1.18 22.28
N PHE A 84 -16.66 1.04 22.27
CA PHE A 84 -17.41 0.36 21.21
C PHE A 84 -17.15 0.93 19.80
N GLY A 85 -16.90 2.24 19.68
CA GLY A 85 -16.57 2.88 18.39
C GLY A 85 -15.18 2.52 17.87
N TYR A 86 -14.25 2.15 18.75
CA TYR A 86 -12.85 1.91 18.41
C TYR A 86 -12.67 0.60 17.63
N ALA A 87 -13.37 -0.47 18.03
CA ALA A 87 -13.31 -1.76 17.33
C ALA A 87 -13.79 -1.64 15.87
N LYS A 88 -14.93 -0.96 15.65
CA LYS A 88 -15.47 -0.72 14.30
C LYS A 88 -14.52 0.11 13.44
N ARG A 89 -13.93 1.18 13.98
CA ARG A 89 -12.92 1.99 13.28
C ARG A 89 -11.71 1.13 12.89
N ARG A 90 -11.18 0.35 13.82
CA ARG A 90 -10.01 -0.52 13.61
C ARG A 90 -10.26 -1.52 12.49
N ASP A 91 -11.42 -2.17 12.50
CA ASP A 91 -11.78 -3.19 11.49
C ASP A 91 -11.89 -2.56 10.10
N ILE A 92 -12.60 -1.43 9.96
CA ILE A 92 -12.71 -0.68 8.70
C ILE A 92 -11.32 -0.32 8.18
N LYS A 93 -10.48 0.25 9.04
CA LYS A 93 -9.13 0.69 8.65
C LYS A 93 -8.25 -0.48 8.22
N SER A 94 -8.32 -1.61 8.91
CA SER A 94 -7.56 -2.81 8.55
C SER A 94 -8.00 -3.40 7.20
N VAL A 95 -9.30 -3.49 6.96
CA VAL A 95 -9.86 -3.99 5.69
C VAL A 95 -9.44 -3.08 4.54
N CYS A 96 -9.66 -1.77 4.69
CA CYS A 96 -9.28 -0.78 3.68
C CYS A 96 -7.77 -0.79 3.39
N SER A 97 -6.93 -0.85 4.43
CA SER A 97 -5.47 -0.86 4.26
C SER A 97 -4.99 -2.12 3.53
N THR A 98 -5.51 -3.29 3.92
CA THR A 98 -5.18 -4.57 3.27
C THR A 98 -5.61 -4.56 1.80
N PHE A 99 -6.80 -4.04 1.51
CA PHE A 99 -7.31 -3.96 0.15
C PHE A 99 -6.53 -2.96 -0.70
N ALA A 100 -6.13 -1.81 -0.13
CA ALA A 100 -5.27 -0.84 -0.82
C ALA A 100 -3.91 -1.45 -1.20
N ILE A 101 -3.30 -2.22 -0.30
CA ILE A 101 -2.05 -2.93 -0.56
C ILE A 101 -2.22 -3.95 -1.69
N ALA A 102 -3.26 -4.79 -1.62
CA ALA A 102 -3.55 -5.79 -2.65
C ALA A 102 -3.76 -5.15 -4.04
N VAL A 103 -4.51 -4.04 -4.10
CA VAL A 103 -4.73 -3.29 -5.35
C VAL A 103 -3.43 -2.71 -5.89
N SER A 104 -2.61 -2.10 -5.02
CA SER A 104 -1.30 -1.57 -5.40
C SER A 104 -0.40 -2.65 -5.99
N ASP A 105 -0.36 -3.82 -5.37
CA ASP A 105 0.50 -4.93 -5.78
C ASP A 105 -0.02 -5.61 -7.06
N THR A 106 -1.35 -5.65 -7.26
CA THR A 106 -1.96 -6.06 -8.53
C THR A 106 -1.52 -5.16 -9.69
N VAL A 107 -1.42 -3.84 -9.48
CA VAL A 107 -0.95 -2.92 -10.52
C VAL A 107 0.50 -3.20 -10.92
N LEU A 108 1.36 -3.57 -9.95
CA LEU A 108 2.74 -3.96 -10.22
C LEU A 108 2.81 -5.28 -10.99
N LEU A 109 2.01 -6.27 -10.61
CA LEU A 109 1.92 -7.55 -11.34
C LEU A 109 1.42 -7.36 -12.77
N TYR A 110 0.41 -6.50 -12.98
CA TYR A 110 -0.08 -6.19 -14.31
C TYR A 110 1.00 -5.54 -15.19
N ARG A 111 1.80 -4.62 -14.62
CA ARG A 111 2.96 -4.03 -15.32
C ARG A 111 3.98 -5.09 -15.69
N LEU A 112 4.30 -6.01 -14.77
CA LEU A 112 5.22 -7.11 -15.02
C LEU A 112 4.70 -8.03 -16.15
N TYR A 113 3.41 -8.33 -16.14
CA TYR A 113 2.75 -9.16 -17.15
C TYR A 113 2.85 -8.57 -18.57
N ILE A 114 2.55 -7.27 -18.72
CA ILE A 114 2.70 -6.57 -20.00
C ILE A 114 4.16 -6.56 -20.43
N LEU A 115 5.08 -6.25 -19.52
CA LEU A 115 6.50 -6.07 -19.84
C LEU A 115 7.16 -7.36 -20.35
N TYR A 116 6.76 -8.51 -19.81
CA TYR A 116 7.26 -9.82 -20.24
C TYR A 116 6.48 -10.42 -21.42
N ASN A 117 5.64 -9.63 -22.10
CA ASN A 117 4.85 -10.04 -23.26
C ASN A 117 4.09 -11.35 -23.01
N SER A 118 3.40 -11.45 -21.86
CA SER A 118 2.58 -12.61 -21.48
C SER A 118 3.34 -13.93 -21.26
N ARG A 119 4.68 -13.91 -21.06
CA ARG A 119 5.45 -15.10 -20.66
C ARG A 119 5.14 -15.48 -19.21
N LEU A 120 4.05 -16.23 -19.01
CA LEU A 120 3.52 -16.62 -17.70
C LEU A 120 4.54 -17.32 -16.80
N ARG A 121 5.54 -18.03 -17.34
CA ARG A 121 6.54 -18.76 -16.54
C ARG A 121 7.31 -17.86 -15.55
N ILE A 122 7.58 -16.61 -15.92
CA ILE A 122 8.34 -15.67 -15.07
C ILE A 122 7.39 -14.93 -14.12
N VAL A 123 6.15 -14.68 -14.56
CA VAL A 123 5.12 -13.99 -13.78
C VAL A 123 4.46 -14.92 -12.76
N ALA A 124 4.49 -16.23 -12.99
CA ALA A 124 3.89 -17.24 -12.12
C ALA A 124 4.42 -17.16 -10.69
N LEU A 125 5.72 -16.93 -10.50
CA LEU A 125 6.31 -16.88 -9.17
C LEU A 125 5.79 -15.66 -8.38
N PRO A 126 5.90 -14.40 -8.86
CA PRO A 126 5.28 -13.26 -8.19
C PRO A 126 3.76 -13.40 -7.99
N LEU A 127 3.06 -14.05 -8.92
CA LEU A 127 1.62 -14.30 -8.81
C LEU A 127 1.29 -15.31 -7.70
N LEU A 128 2.10 -16.34 -7.51
CA LEU A 128 1.95 -17.28 -6.38
C LEU A 128 2.19 -16.58 -5.04
N VAL A 129 3.23 -15.74 -4.95
CA VAL A 129 3.49 -14.95 -3.73
C VAL A 129 2.33 -14.00 -3.44
N PHE A 130 1.73 -13.40 -4.46
CA PHE A 130 0.54 -12.55 -4.30
C PHE A 130 -0.70 -13.30 -3.80
N MET A 131 -0.90 -14.55 -4.24
CA MET A 131 -1.99 -15.38 -3.73
C MET A 131 -1.78 -15.70 -2.24
N VAL A 132 -0.53 -15.97 -1.84
CA VAL A 132 -0.16 -16.18 -0.44
C VAL A 132 -0.38 -14.88 0.37
N GLU A 133 0.02 -13.74 -0.17
CA GLU A 133 -0.21 -12.42 0.44
C GLU A 133 -1.71 -12.16 0.67
N CYS A 134 -2.56 -12.42 -0.32
CA CYS A 134 -4.02 -12.30 -0.19
C CYS A 134 -4.55 -13.20 0.93
N GLY A 135 -4.10 -14.45 1.01
CA GLY A 135 -4.52 -15.40 2.05
C GLY A 135 -4.09 -14.97 3.45
N ILE A 136 -2.88 -14.43 3.60
CA ILE A 136 -2.38 -13.95 4.90
C ILE A 136 -3.06 -12.62 5.28
N GLY A 137 -3.38 -11.77 4.30
CA GLY A 137 -4.14 -10.54 4.51
C GLY A 137 -5.55 -10.82 5.04
N THR A 138 -6.27 -11.78 4.43
CA THR A 138 -7.60 -12.19 4.93
C THR A 138 -7.53 -12.83 6.30
N TRP A 139 -6.54 -13.69 6.55
CA TRP A 139 -6.28 -14.25 7.89
C TRP A 139 -6.06 -13.14 8.93
N SER A 140 -5.28 -12.11 8.57
CA SER A 140 -5.00 -10.99 9.47
C SER A 140 -6.28 -10.24 9.84
N ILE A 141 -7.17 -9.97 8.88
CA ILE A 141 -8.47 -9.32 9.13
C ILE A 141 -9.37 -10.18 10.03
N ILE A 142 -9.46 -11.49 9.77
CA ILE A 142 -10.29 -12.40 10.58
C ILE A 142 -9.76 -12.47 12.01
N SER A 143 -8.44 -12.55 12.18
CA SER A 143 -7.81 -12.57 13.51
C SER A 143 -8.08 -11.29 14.31
N LEU A 144 -8.20 -10.15 13.63
CA LEU A 144 -8.55 -8.86 14.22
C LEU A 144 -10.02 -8.79 14.65
N SER A 145 -10.93 -9.27 13.79
CA SER A 145 -12.38 -9.20 14.03
C SER A 145 -12.84 -10.16 15.15
N GLN A 146 -12.15 -11.28 15.34
CA GLN A 146 -12.45 -12.22 16.44
C GLN A 146 -12.11 -11.64 17.84
N GLN A 147 -11.40 -10.52 17.92
CA GLN A 147 -10.96 -9.91 19.18
C GLN A 147 -11.95 -8.86 19.75
N ASN A 148 -13.21 -8.87 19.31
CA ASN A 148 -14.22 -7.83 19.61
C ASN A 148 -14.65 -7.70 21.08
N ASN A 149 -14.21 -8.57 22.00
CA ASN A 149 -14.63 -8.56 23.41
C ASN A 149 -13.48 -8.43 24.42
N ILE A 150 -12.27 -8.06 23.99
CA ILE A 150 -11.10 -8.06 24.86
C ILE A 150 -10.57 -6.65 25.01
N ASP A 151 -10.56 -6.19 26.26
CA ASP A 151 -10.01 -4.91 26.67
C ASP A 151 -8.64 -4.66 26.01
N PRO A 152 -8.40 -3.45 25.47
CA PRO A 152 -7.09 -3.07 24.91
C PRO A 152 -5.96 -3.11 25.96
N TRP A 153 -6.28 -3.39 27.22
CA TRP A 153 -5.39 -3.40 28.39
C TRP A 153 -4.65 -4.72 28.62
N ILE A 154 -5.03 -5.81 27.93
CA ILE A 154 -4.43 -7.14 28.15
C ILE A 154 -3.41 -7.43 27.04
N GLY A 155 -2.13 -7.18 27.36
CA GLY A 155 -0.99 -7.17 26.43
C GLY A 155 -0.68 -8.49 25.70
N ASP A 156 -1.20 -9.62 26.17
CA ASP A 156 -0.84 -10.94 25.60
C ASP A 156 -1.46 -11.23 24.23
N HIS A 157 -2.60 -10.60 23.88
CA HIS A 157 -3.24 -10.80 22.57
C HIS A 157 -2.75 -9.83 21.50
N LEU A 158 -2.19 -8.68 21.87
CA LEU A 158 -1.52 -7.75 20.94
C LEU A 158 -0.33 -8.43 20.23
N ARG A 159 0.33 -9.39 20.90
CA ARG A 159 1.52 -10.10 20.39
C ARG A 159 1.25 -11.06 19.24
N LYS A 160 0.06 -11.71 19.21
CA LYS A 160 -0.36 -12.57 18.08
C LYS A 160 -0.80 -11.74 16.86
N LEU A 161 -1.43 -10.58 17.12
CA LEU A 161 -1.83 -9.61 16.10
C LEU A 161 -0.64 -9.00 15.37
N THR A 162 0.42 -8.67 16.11
CA THR A 162 1.66 -8.17 15.51
C THR A 162 2.27 -9.22 14.60
N LEU A 163 2.21 -10.52 14.95
CA LEU A 163 2.84 -11.55 14.13
C LEU A 163 2.18 -11.68 12.74
N SER A 164 0.85 -11.74 12.65
CA SER A 164 0.14 -11.86 11.36
C SER A 164 0.35 -10.62 10.48
N GLN A 165 0.23 -9.43 11.06
CA GLN A 165 0.48 -8.16 10.38
C GLN A 165 1.95 -8.00 9.95
N ASN A 166 2.90 -8.49 10.75
CA ASN A 166 4.32 -8.48 10.42
C ASN A 166 4.61 -9.39 9.24
N ILE A 167 4.11 -10.63 9.27
CA ILE A 167 4.28 -11.58 8.17
C ILE A 167 3.67 -11.01 6.89
N PHE A 168 2.47 -10.43 6.97
CA PHE A 168 1.84 -9.75 5.83
C PHE A 168 2.71 -8.63 5.27
N GLY A 169 3.21 -7.74 6.13
CA GLY A 169 4.09 -6.62 5.74
C GLY A 169 5.39 -7.09 5.09
N PHE A 170 6.02 -8.15 5.62
CA PHE A 170 7.23 -8.74 5.04
C PHE A 170 6.98 -9.33 3.66
N ILE A 171 5.88 -10.07 3.49
CA ILE A 171 5.54 -10.70 2.21
C ILE A 171 5.20 -9.64 1.16
N SER A 172 4.38 -8.65 1.50
CA SER A 172 4.04 -7.54 0.60
C SER A 172 5.29 -6.76 0.18
N THR A 173 6.19 -6.47 1.12
CA THR A 173 7.47 -5.80 0.83
C THR A 173 8.36 -6.66 -0.06
N GLY A 174 8.48 -7.96 0.25
CA GLY A 174 9.22 -8.92 -0.56
C GLY A 174 8.69 -9.03 -1.98
N LEU A 175 7.37 -9.07 -2.15
CA LEU A 175 6.73 -9.07 -3.47
C LEU A 175 7.06 -7.80 -4.26
N ASN A 176 7.07 -6.64 -3.60
CA ASN A 176 7.44 -5.38 -4.24
C ASN A 176 8.91 -5.33 -4.67
N VAL A 177 9.83 -5.79 -3.82
CA VAL A 177 11.26 -5.95 -4.18
C VAL A 177 11.40 -6.89 -5.39
N MET A 178 10.69 -8.01 -5.35
CA MET A 178 10.75 -9.03 -6.40
C MET A 178 10.19 -8.53 -7.73
N CYS A 179 8.99 -7.96 -7.74
CA CYS A 179 8.40 -7.37 -8.94
C CYS A 179 9.29 -6.27 -9.52
N THR A 180 9.82 -5.38 -8.67
CA THR A 180 10.63 -4.25 -9.15
C THR A 180 11.98 -4.71 -9.70
N SER A 181 12.65 -5.66 -9.04
CA SER A 181 13.90 -6.24 -9.54
C SER A 181 13.70 -6.97 -10.88
N LEU A 182 12.59 -7.70 -11.05
CA LEU A 182 12.24 -8.33 -12.32
C LEU A 182 11.93 -7.32 -13.42
N ILE A 183 11.29 -6.20 -13.10
CA ILE A 183 11.05 -5.09 -14.03
C ILE A 183 12.38 -4.49 -14.49
N VAL A 184 13.29 -4.18 -13.55
CA VAL A 184 14.62 -3.62 -13.87
C VAL A 184 15.45 -4.61 -14.69
N ALA A 185 15.45 -5.90 -14.31
CA ALA A 185 16.15 -6.94 -15.06
C ALA A 185 15.61 -7.11 -16.49
N CYS A 186 14.28 -7.03 -16.66
CA CYS A 186 13.66 -7.06 -17.99
C CYS A 186 14.09 -5.86 -18.83
N MET A 187 14.00 -4.66 -18.25
CA MET A 187 14.37 -3.42 -18.93
C MET A 187 15.84 -3.44 -19.35
N TRP A 188 16.73 -3.93 -18.48
CA TRP A 188 18.14 -4.14 -18.79
C TRP A 188 18.35 -5.13 -19.95
N ARG A 189 17.65 -6.26 -19.94
CA ARG A 189 17.72 -7.26 -21.02
C ARG A 189 17.22 -6.70 -22.35
N SER A 190 16.10 -5.99 -22.36
CA SER A 190 15.56 -5.35 -23.55
C SER A 190 16.51 -4.30 -24.11
N HIS A 191 17.11 -3.47 -23.24
CA HIS A 191 18.11 -2.49 -23.64
C HIS A 191 19.36 -3.14 -24.24
N ARG A 192 19.90 -4.20 -23.60
CA ARG A 192 21.05 -4.94 -24.15
C ARG A 192 20.77 -5.55 -25.53
N ARG A 193 19.55 -6.02 -25.79
CA ARG A 193 19.15 -6.52 -27.11
C ARG A 193 19.13 -5.44 -28.18
N LEU A 194 18.65 -4.23 -27.83
CA LEU A 194 18.65 -3.08 -28.74
C LEU A 194 20.07 -2.60 -29.07
N LEU A 195 20.99 -2.63 -28.09
CA LEU A 195 22.40 -2.32 -28.33
C LEU A 195 23.09 -3.36 -29.23
N ALA A 196 22.76 -4.65 -29.06
CA ALA A 196 23.30 -5.72 -29.92
C ALA A 196 22.85 -5.59 -31.39
N THR A 197 21.69 -4.96 -31.65
CA THR A 197 21.21 -4.67 -33.00
C THR A 197 21.78 -3.38 -33.62
N GLY A 198 22.72 -2.70 -32.94
CA GLY A 198 23.50 -1.61 -33.54
C GLY A 198 22.77 -0.26 -33.69
N VAL A 199 21.70 0.00 -32.92
CA VAL A 199 21.03 1.31 -32.91
C VAL A 199 21.87 2.30 -32.08
N PRO A 200 22.55 3.30 -32.66
CA PRO A 200 23.63 4.02 -31.98
C PRO A 200 23.21 5.11 -30.98
N ASP A 201 21.91 5.39 -30.80
CA ASP A 201 21.47 6.71 -30.28
C ASP A 201 20.70 6.69 -28.95
N LEU A 202 20.83 5.63 -28.13
CA LEU A 202 20.24 5.60 -26.78
C LEU A 202 21.31 5.82 -25.71
N GLN A 203 21.68 7.08 -25.53
CA GLN A 203 22.60 7.54 -24.49
C GLN A 203 22.16 7.08 -23.08
N SER A 204 23.12 6.47 -22.38
CA SER A 204 23.20 6.27 -20.93
C SER A 204 22.47 5.05 -20.28
N PRO A 205 23.06 3.85 -20.38
CA PRO A 205 22.66 2.67 -19.59
C PRO A 205 22.70 2.89 -18.07
N SER A 206 23.51 3.83 -17.58
CA SER A 206 23.64 4.13 -16.16
C SER A 206 22.46 4.93 -15.60
N ALA A 207 21.82 5.78 -16.40
CA ALA A 207 20.67 6.57 -15.97
C ALA A 207 19.45 5.69 -15.69
N TYR A 208 19.19 4.70 -16.55
CA TYR A 208 18.05 3.79 -16.41
C TYR A 208 18.19 2.83 -15.22
N LEU A 209 19.38 2.27 -15.01
CA LEU A 209 19.67 1.46 -13.82
C LEU A 209 19.63 2.30 -12.56
N ARG A 210 20.13 3.55 -12.59
CA ARG A 210 20.10 4.46 -11.45
C ARG A 210 18.66 4.87 -11.12
N VAL A 211 17.82 5.17 -12.11
CA VAL A 211 16.39 5.44 -11.91
C VAL A 211 15.66 4.20 -11.41
N GLY A 212 15.95 3.01 -11.96
CA GLY A 212 15.40 1.74 -11.48
C GLY A 212 15.78 1.44 -10.03
N ALA A 213 17.05 1.64 -9.67
CA ALA A 213 17.55 1.47 -8.31
C ALA A 213 16.98 2.52 -7.35
N ILE A 214 16.77 3.77 -7.79
CA ILE A 214 16.10 4.81 -7.01
C ILE A 214 14.64 4.44 -6.77
N ILE A 215 13.94 3.89 -7.78
CA ILE A 215 12.55 3.42 -7.64
C ILE A 215 12.46 2.19 -6.71
N ILE A 216 13.43 1.26 -6.79
CA ILE A 216 13.52 0.13 -5.86
C ILE A 216 13.73 0.64 -4.44
N ASN A 217 14.72 1.51 -4.23
CA ASN A 217 15.02 2.06 -2.91
C ASN A 217 13.88 2.92 -2.37
N SER A 218 13.15 3.65 -3.21
CA SER A 218 12.02 4.46 -2.77
C SER A 218 10.78 3.62 -2.44
N GLY A 219 10.45 2.60 -3.24
CA GLY A 219 9.31 1.73 -2.97
C GLY A 219 9.51 0.86 -1.71
N VAL A 220 10.73 0.35 -1.52
CA VAL A 220 11.11 -0.43 -0.34
C VAL A 220 11.14 0.45 0.90
N SER A 221 11.74 1.64 0.83
CA SER A 221 11.77 2.55 1.99
C SER A 221 10.37 3.03 2.36
N GLN A 222 9.48 3.29 1.40
CA GLN A 222 8.11 3.72 1.70
C GLN A 222 7.30 2.61 2.38
N LYS A 223 7.39 1.35 1.91
CA LYS A 223 6.70 0.21 2.54
C LYS A 223 7.31 -0.15 3.90
N LEU A 224 8.64 -0.05 4.05
CA LEU A 224 9.32 -0.22 5.35
C LEU A 224 9.01 0.91 6.32
N LEU A 225 8.84 2.14 5.86
CA LEU A 225 8.39 3.27 6.69
C LEU A 225 6.97 3.05 7.17
N THR A 226 6.05 2.66 6.27
CA THR A 226 4.68 2.33 6.69
C THR A 226 4.63 1.15 7.67
N TRP A 227 5.49 0.15 7.48
CA TRP A 227 5.58 -1.00 8.37
C TRP A 227 6.23 -0.67 9.72
N SER A 228 7.34 0.07 9.74
CA SER A 228 8.02 0.51 10.98
C SER A 228 7.20 1.49 11.78
N LEU A 229 6.44 2.39 11.12
CA LEU A 229 5.47 3.23 11.79
C LEU A 229 4.35 2.36 12.39
N GLY A 230 3.79 1.40 11.63
CA GLY A 230 2.78 0.47 12.14
C GLY A 230 3.24 -0.36 13.35
N LEU A 231 4.50 -0.78 13.37
CA LEU A 231 5.13 -1.48 14.50
C LEU A 231 5.36 -0.58 15.71
N ASN A 232 5.86 0.65 15.51
CA ASN A 232 6.11 1.59 16.60
C ASN A 232 4.82 1.97 17.34
N TRP A 233 3.71 2.14 16.60
CA TRP A 233 2.38 2.35 17.18
C TRP A 233 1.92 1.18 18.05
N HIS A 234 2.35 -0.05 17.75
CA HIS A 234 2.02 -1.24 18.53
C HIS A 234 2.95 -1.50 19.73
N SER A 235 4.16 -0.92 19.74
CA SER A 235 5.14 -1.08 20.82
C SER A 235 5.04 -0.05 21.95
N GLN A 236 4.30 1.04 21.72
CA GLN A 236 4.07 2.11 22.72
C GLN A 236 2.68 2.02 23.39
N LEU A 237 1.92 0.96 23.10
CA LEU A 237 0.67 0.57 23.75
C LEU A 237 0.92 -0.67 24.60
#